data_AF-A0A9D8S789-F1
#
_entry.id   AF-A0A9D8S789-F1
#
_cell.length_a   1.000
_cell.length_b   1.000
_cell.length_c   1.000
_cell.angle_alpha   90.00
_cell.angle_beta   90.00
_cell.angle_gamma   90.00
#
_symmetry.space_group_name_H-M   'P 1'
#
loop_
_entity.id
_entity.type
_entity.pdbx_description
1 polymer ?
#
loop_
_entity_poly.entity_id
_entity_poly.type
_entity_poly.pdbx_seq_one_letter_code
_entity_poly.pdbx_strand_id
1 'polypeptide(L)'
;MEKLLKNKKLLGVIIAVLVLAVAGIAGSGSEDTDTPTTTGNAVVESVSENDVSDVVNNNQNNGIGNNTEKQTENVAGKTTESYKPVGNGGGSVSLDNIPDFSGSPYVAINGNTPSFSANEITTKSYESYSSLDGLGRCSVVIACLGRDIMPTEDRGNIGQVKPSGWQTVKYDFVDGKYLYNRCHLIGFQLSGENANTRNLITGTRYMNVQGMLPFENMVADYIKETNNHVMYRVTPVFKGNELVARGVQIEAYSVEDEGDGICFNVYCYNVQPGVEIDYLTGKSSLATGTTKAPETTNKPETTLQATTEQTTSQPTQAPSIVVTTRDFVLNTNSKKYHTPSCRYANEISPQNRQEYNGTTDELEGWGYVPCKVCH
;
A
#
# COMPACT_ATOMS: atom_id res chain seq x y z
N MET A 1 -73.64 4.17 2.50
CA MET A 1 -73.29 3.56 3.80
C MET A 1 -71.90 4.01 4.16
N GLU A 2 -71.71 5.26 4.56
CA GLU A 2 -71.97 5.73 5.94
C GLU A 2 -71.35 4.83 7.00
N LYS A 3 -70.38 5.42 7.72
CA LYS A 3 -70.24 5.42 9.19
C LYS A 3 -70.23 4.08 9.92
N LEU A 4 -69.13 3.86 10.64
CA LEU A 4 -69.03 3.51 12.07
C LEU A 4 -67.54 3.17 12.32
N LEU A 5 -66.64 4.08 12.64
CA LEU A 5 -66.55 4.95 13.82
C LEU A 5 -66.64 4.17 15.16
N LYS A 6 -65.57 4.35 15.97
CA LYS A 6 -65.51 4.30 17.45
C LYS A 6 -65.41 2.89 18.08
N ASN A 7 -64.50 2.60 19.02
CA ASN A 7 -64.02 3.33 20.21
C ASN A 7 -62.64 2.77 20.64
N LYS A 8 -61.61 3.59 20.87
CA LYS A 8 -61.24 4.34 22.10
C LYS A 8 -60.69 3.49 23.26
N LYS A 9 -59.38 3.66 23.49
CA LYS A 9 -58.67 4.03 24.75
C LYS A 9 -59.20 3.48 26.09
N LEU A 10 -58.34 2.73 26.81
CA LEU A 10 -57.98 2.91 28.24
C LEU A 10 -56.83 1.92 28.56
N LEU A 11 -55.62 2.39 28.95
CA LEU A 11 -55.12 2.47 30.35
C LEU A 11 -54.94 1.07 30.97
N GLY A 12 -53.76 0.55 31.30
CA GLY A 12 -52.59 1.09 31.99
C GLY A 12 -52.26 0.09 33.13
N VAL A 13 -50.98 -0.06 33.52
CA VAL A 13 -50.47 -0.32 34.88
C VAL A 13 -49.07 -0.95 34.84
N ILE A 14 -48.20 -0.32 35.64
CA ILE A 14 -46.80 -0.57 35.98
C ILE A 14 -46.69 -1.75 36.95
N ILE A 15 -45.68 -2.62 36.80
CA ILE A 15 -45.07 -3.34 37.94
C ILE A 15 -43.55 -3.35 37.79
N ALA A 16 -42.91 -2.65 38.73
CA ALA A 16 -41.48 -2.69 38.98
C ALA A 16 -41.10 -3.97 39.74
N VAL A 17 -39.98 -4.59 39.40
CA VAL A 17 -39.36 -5.66 40.20
C VAL A 17 -38.10 -5.11 40.85
N LEU A 18 -38.17 -4.99 42.19
CA LEU A 18 -37.05 -4.76 43.09
C LEU A 18 -36.06 -5.93 43.02
N VAL A 19 -34.77 -5.62 42.89
CA VAL A 19 -33.68 -6.54 43.26
C VAL A 19 -33.00 -6.00 44.51
N LEU A 20 -33.19 -6.71 45.62
CA LEU A 20 -32.46 -6.56 46.87
C LEU A 20 -31.85 -7.94 47.18
N ALA A 21 -30.52 -8.03 47.15
CA ALA A 21 -29.79 -9.08 47.83
C ALA A 21 -28.43 -8.53 48.27
N VAL A 22 -28.32 -8.30 49.58
CA VAL A 22 -27.09 -7.99 50.30
C VAL A 22 -26.70 -9.25 51.08
N ALA A 23 -25.49 -9.75 50.86
CA ALA A 23 -24.65 -10.54 51.77
C ALA A 23 -23.35 -10.88 51.00
N GLY A 24 -22.13 -10.76 51.52
CA GLY A 24 -21.67 -10.35 52.83
C GLY A 24 -20.14 -10.51 52.93
N ILE A 25 -19.59 -9.83 53.93
CA ILE A 25 -18.47 -10.24 54.80
C ILE A 25 -17.05 -10.26 54.20
N ALA A 26 -16.38 -9.14 54.48
CA ALA A 26 -15.00 -8.96 54.96
C ALA A 26 -14.03 -10.16 54.91
N GLY A 27 -12.93 -9.96 54.19
CA GLY A 27 -11.67 -10.69 54.35
C GLY A 27 -10.73 -10.02 55.35
N SER A 28 -9.91 -10.83 55.99
CA SER A 28 -8.60 -10.50 56.55
C SER A 28 -7.75 -11.76 56.58
N GLY A 29 -6.47 -11.66 56.21
CA GLY A 29 -5.53 -12.77 56.28
C GLY A 29 -4.46 -12.73 55.18
N SER A 30 -3.38 -12.03 55.48
CA SER A 30 -2.13 -11.86 54.72
C SER A 30 -1.18 -13.06 54.80
N GLU A 31 -0.16 -13.03 53.92
CA GLU A 31 1.06 -13.86 53.76
C GLU A 31 0.97 -14.63 52.42
N ASP A 32 1.84 -14.39 51.42
CA ASP A 32 3.29 -14.53 51.46
C ASP A 32 4.04 -13.58 50.52
N THR A 33 5.30 -13.33 50.89
CA THR A 33 6.35 -12.66 50.14
C THR A 33 6.86 -13.50 48.98
N ASP A 34 7.00 -12.92 47.77
CA ASP A 34 8.00 -13.38 46.82
C ASP A 34 8.50 -12.26 45.88
N THR A 35 9.81 -12.33 45.63
CA THR A 35 10.72 -11.42 44.92
C THR A 35 10.35 -11.05 43.47
N PRO A 36 10.78 -9.87 42.96
CA PRO A 36 10.57 -9.50 41.56
C PRO A 36 11.72 -10.00 40.68
N THR A 37 11.40 -10.72 39.60
CA THR A 37 12.30 -10.87 38.45
C THR A 37 11.64 -10.23 37.23
N THR A 38 12.33 -9.22 36.70
CA THR A 38 11.92 -8.36 35.58
C THR A 38 12.02 -9.11 34.25
N THR A 39 10.90 -9.20 33.53
CA THR A 39 10.87 -9.45 32.07
C THR A 39 10.00 -8.40 31.40
N GLY A 40 10.55 -7.74 30.38
CA GLY A 40 9.99 -6.55 29.74
C GLY A 40 8.63 -6.79 29.10
N ASN A 41 7.64 -6.03 29.55
CA ASN A 41 6.30 -6.00 28.98
C ASN A 41 6.27 -5.16 27.69
N ALA A 42 5.64 -5.71 26.66
CA ALA A 42 4.94 -4.90 25.67
C ALA A 42 3.90 -4.03 26.41
N VAL A 43 3.96 -2.71 26.21
CA VAL A 43 3.02 -1.79 26.86
C VAL A 43 1.66 -1.93 26.18
N VAL A 44 0.76 -2.66 26.82
CA VAL A 44 -0.67 -2.65 26.51
C VAL A 44 -1.27 -1.49 27.30
N GLU A 45 -1.23 -0.30 26.75
CA GLU A 45 -1.92 0.85 27.32
C GLU A 45 -3.35 0.90 26.75
N SER A 46 -4.33 0.61 27.60
CA SER A 46 -5.74 0.90 27.33
C SER A 46 -5.97 2.41 27.46
N VAL A 47 -5.73 3.17 26.39
CA VAL A 47 -6.00 4.60 26.36
C VAL A 47 -7.41 4.83 25.82
N SER A 48 -8.22 5.54 26.61
CA SER A 48 -9.55 6.03 26.25
C SER A 48 -9.50 6.89 24.98
N GLU A 49 -10.38 6.60 24.02
CA GLU A 49 -10.55 7.37 22.79
C GLU A 49 -11.01 8.79 23.10
N ASN A 50 -10.12 9.77 22.89
CA ASN A 50 -10.46 11.15 22.60
C ASN A 50 -9.39 11.72 21.66
N ASP A 51 -9.84 12.10 20.46
CA ASP A 51 -9.22 12.94 19.43
C ASP A 51 -7.69 13.06 19.37
N VAL A 52 -7.11 12.40 18.36
CA VAL A 52 -5.90 12.91 17.71
C VAL A 52 -6.09 12.81 16.21
N SER A 53 -6.18 13.98 15.60
CA SER A 53 -6.16 14.26 14.17
C SER A 53 -5.07 13.45 13.45
N ASP A 54 -5.44 12.82 12.34
CA ASP A 54 -4.50 12.41 11.30
C ASP A 54 -3.59 13.60 10.98
N VAL A 55 -2.27 13.40 11.04
CA VAL A 55 -1.31 14.38 10.54
C VAL A 55 -1.50 14.44 9.03
N VAL A 56 -2.31 15.41 8.63
CA VAL A 56 -2.47 15.90 7.27
C VAL A 56 -1.10 16.40 6.81
N ASN A 57 -0.46 15.69 5.88
CA ASN A 57 0.63 16.27 5.12
C ASN A 57 0.05 16.90 3.85
N ASN A 58 -0.53 18.09 4.03
CA ASN A 58 -0.90 18.97 2.93
C ASN A 58 0.38 19.57 2.35
N ASN A 59 0.70 19.22 1.11
CA ASN A 59 1.62 20.02 0.32
C ASN A 59 0.99 20.27 -1.06
N GLN A 60 -0.08 21.05 -1.07
CA GLN A 60 -0.50 21.78 -2.26
C GLN A 60 0.24 23.12 -2.29
N ASN A 61 1.04 23.29 -3.33
CA ASN A 61 1.83 24.48 -3.59
C ASN A 61 0.90 25.55 -4.19
N ASN A 62 0.83 26.70 -3.53
CA ASN A 62 0.04 27.85 -3.97
C ASN A 62 0.86 28.68 -4.98
N GLY A 63 0.20 29.15 -6.03
CA GLY A 63 0.83 29.69 -7.24
C GLY A 63 1.54 31.04 -7.11
N ILE A 64 2.39 31.31 -8.10
CA ILE A 64 2.78 32.65 -8.54
C ILE A 64 2.48 32.73 -10.04
N GLY A 65 1.67 33.72 -10.42
CA GLY A 65 1.23 33.95 -11.80
C GLY A 65 2.12 34.88 -12.62
N ASN A 66 1.94 34.71 -13.94
CA ASN A 66 2.01 35.67 -15.05
C ASN A 66 3.40 36.14 -15.55
N ASN A 67 3.83 35.73 -16.76
CA ASN A 67 3.41 36.30 -18.06
C ASN A 67 4.16 35.68 -19.27
N THR A 68 3.38 35.42 -20.32
CA THR A 68 3.63 35.60 -21.77
C THR A 68 4.99 35.20 -22.39
N GLU A 69 4.99 34.20 -23.27
CA GLU A 69 5.15 34.40 -24.74
C GLU A 69 5.00 33.08 -25.52
N LYS A 70 4.31 33.19 -26.67
CA LYS A 70 4.21 32.17 -27.70
C LYS A 70 5.60 31.87 -28.27
N GLN A 71 5.94 30.59 -28.42
CA GLN A 71 6.58 30.13 -29.65
C GLN A 71 6.24 28.67 -29.92
N THR A 72 5.64 28.49 -31.09
CA THR A 72 5.38 27.25 -31.81
C THR A 72 6.70 26.61 -32.25
N GLU A 73 6.94 25.34 -31.94
CA GLU A 73 7.71 24.44 -32.82
C GLU A 73 7.17 23.01 -32.75
N ASN A 74 6.89 22.47 -33.94
CA ASN A 74 6.61 21.07 -34.19
C ASN A 74 7.89 20.25 -34.01
N VAL A 75 7.84 19.13 -33.27
CA VAL A 75 8.67 17.97 -33.57
C VAL A 75 7.84 16.71 -33.43
N ALA A 76 7.68 16.05 -34.57
CA ALA A 76 7.03 14.77 -34.74
C ALA A 76 7.86 13.62 -34.13
N GLY A 77 7.14 12.60 -33.67
CA GLY A 77 7.62 11.20 -33.66
C GLY A 77 8.58 10.83 -32.55
N LYS A 78 8.05 10.30 -31.45
CA LYS A 78 8.76 9.29 -30.69
C LYS A 78 7.78 8.20 -30.27
N THR A 79 7.94 7.06 -30.92
CA THR A 79 7.26 5.79 -30.68
C THR A 79 7.35 5.40 -29.21
N THR A 80 6.20 5.16 -28.59
CA THR A 80 6.05 4.48 -27.31
C THR A 80 6.51 3.03 -27.48
N GLU A 81 7.62 2.65 -26.85
CA GLU A 81 7.99 1.24 -26.72
C GLU A 81 7.10 0.61 -25.65
N SER A 82 6.33 -0.39 -26.08
CA SER A 82 5.52 -1.28 -25.25
C SER A 82 6.40 -2.03 -24.24
N TYR A 83 6.08 -1.91 -22.95
CA TYR A 83 6.74 -2.68 -21.89
C TYR A 83 6.33 -4.16 -22.01
N LYS A 84 7.32 -5.05 -22.22
CA LYS A 84 7.16 -6.49 -22.02
C LYS A 84 7.93 -6.91 -20.77
N PRO A 85 7.32 -7.60 -19.80
CA PRO A 85 8.07 -8.11 -18.66
C PRO A 85 8.92 -9.32 -19.07
N VAL A 86 10.16 -9.31 -18.59
CA VAL A 86 11.11 -10.41 -18.66
C VAL A 86 10.56 -11.58 -17.83
N GLY A 87 10.09 -12.62 -18.51
CA GLY A 87 9.68 -13.88 -17.87
C GLY A 87 10.90 -14.64 -17.38
N ASN A 88 11.09 -14.70 -16.06
CA ASN A 88 12.07 -15.61 -15.47
C ASN A 88 11.44 -17.01 -15.37
N GLY A 89 12.08 -17.99 -16.00
CA GLY A 89 11.59 -19.37 -16.09
C GLY A 89 11.46 -20.05 -14.72
N GLY A 90 10.24 -20.15 -14.24
CA GLY A 90 9.76 -20.91 -13.08
C GLY A 90 8.23 -20.88 -13.13
N GLY A 91 7.55 -21.98 -12.78
CA GLY A 91 6.09 -22.10 -12.95
C GLY A 91 5.31 -20.86 -12.47
N SER A 92 4.29 -20.44 -13.24
CA SER A 92 3.50 -19.25 -12.93
C SER A 92 2.87 -19.33 -11.53
N VAL A 93 3.13 -18.34 -10.68
CA VAL A 93 2.52 -18.24 -9.34
C VAL A 93 1.00 -18.06 -9.48
N SER A 94 0.24 -18.76 -8.63
CA SER A 94 -1.23 -18.66 -8.53
C SER A 94 -1.66 -18.21 -7.14
N LEU A 95 -2.91 -17.76 -7.01
CA LEU A 95 -3.47 -17.35 -5.70
C LEU A 95 -3.57 -18.49 -4.69
N ASP A 96 -3.70 -19.74 -5.17
CA ASP A 96 -3.75 -20.92 -4.31
C ASP A 96 -2.37 -21.33 -3.81
N ASN A 97 -1.30 -20.85 -4.44
CA ASN A 97 0.09 -21.20 -4.13
C ASN A 97 0.99 -19.97 -4.22
N ILE A 98 0.71 -18.99 -3.36
CA ILE A 98 1.52 -17.78 -3.21
C ILE A 98 2.77 -18.16 -2.41
N PRO A 99 3.99 -17.85 -2.89
CA PRO A 99 5.21 -18.12 -2.14
C PRO A 99 5.25 -17.31 -0.84
N ASP A 100 6.01 -17.80 0.14
CA ASP A 100 6.25 -17.03 1.36
C ASP A 100 6.99 -15.73 1.07
N PHE A 101 6.72 -14.71 1.88
CA PHE A 101 7.41 -13.42 1.77
C PHE A 101 8.92 -13.59 1.93
N SER A 102 9.66 -13.19 0.89
CA SER A 102 11.13 -13.31 0.83
C SER A 102 11.83 -11.96 0.67
N GLY A 103 11.16 -10.86 1.03
CA GLY A 103 11.71 -9.49 0.97
C GLY A 103 11.12 -8.60 -0.13
N SER A 104 10.46 -9.16 -1.15
CA SER A 104 9.73 -8.37 -2.15
C SER A 104 8.32 -8.03 -1.66
N PRO A 105 7.87 -6.76 -1.74
CA PRO A 105 6.55 -6.36 -1.25
C PRO A 105 5.38 -6.96 -2.04
N TYR A 106 5.65 -7.47 -3.25
CA TYR A 106 4.67 -8.14 -4.09
C TYR A 106 5.29 -9.26 -4.94
N VAL A 107 4.44 -10.07 -5.56
CA VAL A 107 4.80 -11.07 -6.57
C VAL A 107 3.82 -11.04 -7.74
N ALA A 108 4.28 -11.29 -8.96
CA ALA A 108 3.41 -11.41 -10.12
C ALA A 108 2.61 -12.73 -10.06
N ILE A 109 1.31 -12.65 -10.38
CA ILE A 109 0.37 -13.77 -10.45
C ILE A 109 0.01 -14.01 -11.90
N ASN A 110 -0.20 -15.26 -12.29
CA ASN A 110 -0.66 -15.62 -13.65
C ASN A 110 0.21 -14.99 -14.76
N GLY A 111 1.54 -15.02 -14.59
CA GLY A 111 2.45 -14.39 -15.55
C GLY A 111 2.25 -12.88 -15.71
N ASN A 112 1.83 -12.20 -14.63
CA ASN A 112 1.45 -10.79 -14.60
C ASN A 112 0.27 -10.45 -15.53
N THR A 113 -0.56 -11.43 -15.92
CA THR A 113 -1.68 -11.22 -16.83
C THR A 113 -3.00 -11.20 -16.05
N PRO A 114 -3.81 -10.12 -16.13
CA PRO A 114 -5.11 -10.06 -15.48
C PRO A 114 -6.10 -11.04 -16.14
N SER A 115 -7.11 -11.45 -15.39
CA SER A 115 -8.07 -12.49 -15.78
C SER A 115 -9.47 -11.94 -16.08
N PHE A 116 -9.57 -10.68 -16.53
CA PHE A 116 -10.84 -10.08 -16.93
C PHE A 116 -11.45 -10.81 -18.11
N SER A 117 -12.74 -11.14 -18.03
CA SER A 117 -13.48 -11.62 -19.20
C SER A 117 -13.92 -10.46 -20.09
N ALA A 118 -14.14 -10.73 -21.38
CA ALA A 118 -14.49 -9.70 -22.36
C ALA A 118 -15.78 -8.90 -22.01
N ASN A 119 -16.68 -9.47 -21.21
CA ASN A 119 -17.90 -8.80 -20.73
C ASN A 119 -17.67 -7.92 -19.50
N GLU A 120 -16.54 -8.06 -18.79
CA GLU A 120 -16.15 -7.17 -17.69
C GLU A 120 -15.52 -5.88 -18.23
N ILE A 121 -14.88 -5.95 -19.41
CA ILE A 121 -14.18 -4.83 -20.03
C ILE A 121 -15.17 -3.79 -20.56
N THR A 122 -15.02 -2.54 -20.10
CA THR A 122 -15.87 -1.42 -20.49
C THR A 122 -15.13 -0.10 -20.35
N THR A 123 -15.57 0.94 -21.07
CA THR A 123 -15.12 2.33 -20.95
C THR A 123 -16.14 3.20 -20.20
N LYS A 124 -17.08 2.58 -19.49
CA LYS A 124 -18.04 3.29 -18.64
C LYS A 124 -17.55 3.21 -17.22
N SER A 125 -17.11 4.34 -16.65
CA SER A 125 -16.64 4.40 -15.28
C SER A 125 -17.68 3.90 -14.28
N TYR A 126 -17.23 3.09 -13.32
CA TYR A 126 -18.05 2.62 -12.20
C TYR A 126 -17.16 2.11 -11.07
N GLU A 127 -17.75 2.00 -9.88
CA GLU A 127 -17.20 1.29 -8.74
C GLU A 127 -18.23 0.28 -8.23
N SER A 128 -17.77 -0.92 -7.90
CA SER A 128 -18.58 -1.99 -7.34
C SER A 128 -17.88 -2.57 -6.12
N TYR A 129 -18.53 -2.42 -4.97
CA TYR A 129 -18.03 -2.89 -3.68
C TYR A 129 -18.89 -4.05 -3.19
N SER A 130 -18.31 -5.24 -3.13
CA SER A 130 -19.01 -6.40 -2.59
C SER A 130 -19.39 -6.19 -1.12
N SER A 131 -20.49 -6.81 -0.70
CA SER A 131 -20.86 -6.85 0.71
C SER A 131 -19.73 -7.42 1.57
N LEU A 132 -19.64 -6.95 2.81
CA LEU A 132 -18.81 -7.60 3.81
C LEU A 132 -19.29 -9.05 3.98
N ASP A 133 -18.36 -9.97 4.21
CA ASP A 133 -18.72 -11.35 4.48
C ASP A 133 -19.23 -11.55 5.92
N GLY A 134 -19.54 -12.80 6.30
CA GLY A 134 -20.06 -13.13 7.63
C GLY A 134 -19.12 -12.81 8.81
N LEU A 135 -17.83 -12.54 8.55
CA LEU A 135 -16.84 -12.12 9.54
C LEU A 135 -16.58 -10.60 9.50
N GLY A 136 -17.36 -9.85 8.70
CA GLY A 136 -17.20 -8.42 8.53
C GLY A 136 -16.00 -8.03 7.65
N ARG A 137 -15.49 -8.96 6.83
CA ARG A 137 -14.30 -8.74 5.99
C ARG A 137 -14.71 -8.18 4.64
N CYS A 138 -13.90 -7.27 4.09
CA CYS A 138 -14.09 -6.84 2.71
C CYS A 138 -13.92 -8.02 1.75
N SER A 139 -14.75 -8.03 0.72
CA SER A 139 -14.66 -8.97 -0.40
C SER A 139 -14.10 -8.26 -1.63
N VAL A 140 -14.20 -8.88 -2.81
CA VAL A 140 -13.73 -8.30 -4.07
C VAL A 140 -14.36 -6.94 -4.35
N VAL A 141 -13.53 -6.01 -4.84
CA VAL A 141 -13.95 -4.72 -5.39
C VAL A 141 -13.55 -4.65 -6.86
N ILE A 142 -14.42 -4.07 -7.69
CA ILE A 142 -14.20 -3.96 -9.13
C ILE A 142 -14.56 -2.55 -9.57
N ALA A 143 -13.76 -1.96 -10.44
CA ALA A 143 -14.03 -0.68 -11.05
C ALA A 143 -13.61 -0.65 -12.53
N CYS A 144 -14.30 0.18 -13.30
CA CYS A 144 -13.73 0.79 -14.49
C CYS A 144 -13.32 2.20 -14.06
N LEU A 145 -12.01 2.43 -13.94
CA LEU A 145 -11.44 3.68 -13.49
C LEU A 145 -11.27 4.62 -14.67
N GLY A 146 -11.87 5.80 -14.59
CA GLY A 146 -11.75 6.85 -15.60
C GLY A 146 -11.55 8.21 -14.93
N ARG A 147 -11.20 9.23 -15.74
CA ARG A 147 -10.89 10.57 -15.23
C ARG A 147 -12.07 11.22 -14.49
N ASP A 148 -13.29 10.86 -14.86
CA ASP A 148 -14.55 11.40 -14.34
C ASP A 148 -14.89 10.97 -12.92
N ILE A 149 -14.35 9.84 -12.44
CA ILE A 149 -14.54 9.38 -11.06
C ILE A 149 -13.34 9.65 -10.16
N MET A 150 -12.22 10.17 -10.70
CA MET A 150 -11.10 10.60 -9.86
C MET A 150 -11.50 11.78 -8.95
N PRO A 151 -10.89 11.92 -7.76
CA PRO A 151 -11.25 12.97 -6.82
C PRO A 151 -11.02 14.37 -7.39
N THR A 152 -11.99 15.25 -7.16
CA THR A 152 -11.88 16.70 -7.39
C THR A 152 -11.66 17.49 -6.11
N GLU A 153 -11.73 16.83 -4.96
CA GLU A 153 -11.61 17.41 -3.62
C GLU A 153 -10.51 16.70 -2.83
N ASP A 154 -10.10 17.31 -1.72
CA ASP A 154 -9.14 16.70 -0.80
C ASP A 154 -9.75 15.50 -0.06
N ARG A 155 -8.88 14.57 0.34
CA ARG A 155 -9.29 13.37 1.08
C ARG A 155 -9.89 13.74 2.44
N GLY A 156 -11.05 13.16 2.74
CA GLY A 156 -11.73 13.29 4.02
C GLY A 156 -11.20 12.34 5.10
N ASN A 157 -11.74 12.50 6.32
CA ASN A 157 -11.38 11.65 7.46
C ASN A 157 -12.03 10.25 7.35
N ILE A 158 -11.23 9.21 7.59
CA ILE A 158 -11.66 7.81 7.58
C ILE A 158 -11.47 7.09 8.92
N GLY A 159 -11.04 7.80 9.96
CA GLY A 159 -10.68 7.30 11.28
C GLY A 159 -11.79 6.52 11.99
N GLN A 160 -13.05 6.84 11.70
CA GLN A 160 -14.22 6.13 12.22
C GLN A 160 -14.32 4.67 11.75
N VAL A 161 -13.72 4.31 10.63
CA VAL A 161 -13.80 2.94 10.09
C VAL A 161 -12.83 2.04 10.83
N LYS A 162 -13.31 0.93 11.38
CA LYS A 162 -12.49 -0.12 12.00
C LYS A 162 -12.72 -1.42 11.24
N PRO A 163 -11.88 -1.76 10.24
CA PRO A 163 -12.02 -2.99 9.47
C PRO A 163 -11.90 -4.25 10.35
N SER A 164 -12.20 -5.41 9.76
CA SER A 164 -11.97 -6.70 10.43
C SER A 164 -10.53 -6.82 10.93
N GLY A 165 -10.38 -7.33 12.16
CA GLY A 165 -9.07 -7.53 12.79
C GLY A 165 -8.32 -6.24 13.15
N TRP A 166 -8.96 -5.07 13.12
CA TRP A 166 -8.31 -3.80 13.42
C TRP A 166 -7.68 -3.79 14.83
N GLN A 167 -6.42 -3.35 14.90
CA GLN A 167 -5.69 -3.08 16.14
C GLN A 167 -4.99 -1.73 16.04
N THR A 168 -4.92 -1.00 17.14
CA THR A 168 -4.10 0.20 17.24
C THR A 168 -2.78 -0.17 17.93
N VAL A 169 -1.74 -0.45 17.15
CA VAL A 169 -0.43 -0.88 17.66
C VAL A 169 0.70 -0.09 17.00
N LYS A 170 1.76 0.17 17.77
CA LYS A 170 2.90 0.99 17.35
C LYS A 170 4.23 0.24 17.44
N TYR A 171 5.12 0.54 16.50
CA TYR A 171 6.50 0.10 16.45
C TYR A 171 7.38 1.28 16.01
N ASP A 172 8.45 1.59 16.76
CA ASP A 172 9.26 2.79 16.49
C ASP A 172 9.99 2.76 15.14
N PHE A 173 10.26 1.58 14.58
CA PHE A 173 10.90 1.42 13.27
C PHE A 173 9.92 1.47 12.09
N VAL A 174 8.62 1.53 12.35
CA VAL A 174 7.61 1.68 11.30
C VAL A 174 7.43 3.16 11.03
N ASP A 175 7.45 3.56 9.76
CA ASP A 175 7.17 4.95 9.37
C ASP A 175 5.77 5.38 9.85
N GLY A 176 5.69 6.54 10.51
CA GLY A 176 4.47 6.98 11.19
C GLY A 176 4.11 6.18 12.46
N LYS A 177 4.97 5.25 12.89
CA LYS A 177 4.88 4.37 14.07
C LYS A 177 3.74 3.37 14.10
N TYR A 178 2.61 3.61 13.44
CA TYR A 178 1.48 2.69 13.45
C TYR A 178 1.68 1.53 12.48
N LEU A 179 1.47 0.29 12.95
CA LEU A 179 1.56 -0.90 12.09
C LEU A 179 0.50 -0.88 10.99
N TYR A 180 -0.75 -0.64 11.36
CA TYR A 180 -1.89 -0.76 10.47
C TYR A 180 -2.40 0.59 9.98
N ASN A 181 -2.65 0.64 8.67
CA ASN A 181 -3.43 1.65 7.99
C ASN A 181 -4.83 1.10 7.71
N ARG A 182 -5.80 2.02 7.58
CA ARG A 182 -7.06 1.74 6.90
C ARG A 182 -6.75 1.76 5.40
N CYS A 183 -6.41 0.58 4.88
CA CYS A 183 -5.91 0.42 3.53
C CYS A 183 -7.09 0.36 2.57
N HIS A 184 -7.15 1.32 1.64
CA HIS A 184 -8.10 1.33 0.55
C HIS A 184 -7.85 0.13 -0.39
N LEU A 185 -8.91 -0.53 -0.88
CA LEU A 185 -8.79 -1.51 -1.96
C LEU A 185 -8.79 -0.82 -3.33
N ILE A 186 -9.66 0.17 -3.51
CA ILE A 186 -9.54 1.19 -4.56
C ILE A 186 -9.08 2.48 -3.88
N GLY A 187 -7.84 2.88 -4.14
CA GLY A 187 -7.22 4.07 -3.56
C GLY A 187 -8.04 5.34 -3.81
N PHE A 188 -8.08 6.24 -2.82
CA PHE A 188 -8.79 7.53 -2.94
C PHE A 188 -8.41 8.29 -4.22
N GLN A 189 -7.14 8.26 -4.63
CA GLN A 189 -6.69 8.95 -5.84
C GLN A 189 -7.32 8.42 -7.14
N LEU A 190 -7.88 7.21 -7.11
CA LEU A 190 -8.47 6.54 -8.27
C LEU A 190 -9.97 6.80 -8.40
N SER A 191 -10.69 6.98 -7.28
CA SER A 191 -12.16 7.09 -7.31
C SER A 191 -12.78 8.14 -6.35
N GLY A 192 -11.97 8.81 -5.55
CA GLY A 192 -12.44 9.78 -4.56
C GLY A 192 -13.21 9.18 -3.37
N GLU A 193 -13.32 7.86 -3.28
CA GLU A 193 -14.06 7.21 -2.21
C GLU A 193 -13.32 7.31 -0.86
N ASN A 194 -14.00 7.83 0.16
CA ASN A 194 -13.42 8.09 1.48
C ASN A 194 -13.64 6.91 2.43
N ALA A 195 -14.68 7.00 3.27
CA ALA A 195 -14.86 6.13 4.42
C ALA A 195 -15.80 4.93 4.17
N ASN A 196 -15.75 4.36 2.96
CA ASN A 196 -16.55 3.19 2.62
C ASN A 196 -16.03 1.94 3.35
N THR A 197 -16.84 1.41 4.27
CA THR A 197 -16.48 0.22 5.07
C THR A 197 -16.26 -1.03 4.23
N ARG A 198 -16.74 -1.07 2.98
CA ARG A 198 -16.52 -2.16 2.01
C ARG A 198 -15.27 -1.97 1.14
N ASN A 199 -14.53 -0.88 1.35
CA ASN A 199 -13.32 -0.53 0.60
C ASN A 199 -12.08 -0.43 1.51
N LEU A 200 -12.20 -0.71 2.80
CA LEU A 200 -11.13 -0.49 3.78
C LEU A 200 -10.81 -1.78 4.52
N ILE A 201 -9.56 -2.23 4.42
CA ILE A 201 -9.04 -3.39 5.17
C ILE A 201 -7.98 -2.97 6.20
N THR A 202 -7.75 -3.83 7.18
CA THR A 202 -6.59 -3.74 8.07
C THR A 202 -5.34 -4.15 7.27
N GLY A 203 -4.59 -3.17 6.78
CA GLY A 203 -3.37 -3.37 5.99
C GLY A 203 -2.16 -2.79 6.68
N THR A 204 -0.99 -3.42 6.61
CA THR A 204 0.23 -2.86 7.18
C THR A 204 0.65 -1.58 6.45
N ARG A 205 1.42 -0.73 7.13
CA ARG A 205 2.09 0.42 6.52
C ARG A 205 2.94 0.01 5.33
N TYR A 206 3.67 -1.10 5.45
CA TYR A 206 4.51 -1.63 4.38
C TYR A 206 3.69 -2.08 3.16
N MET A 207 2.62 -2.86 3.32
CA MET A 207 1.76 -3.24 2.20
C MET A 207 1.16 -2.00 1.53
N ASN A 208 0.63 -1.08 2.32
CA ASN A 208 -0.01 0.13 1.81
C ASN A 208 0.95 0.97 0.96
N VAL A 209 2.18 1.19 1.42
CA VAL A 209 3.13 2.14 0.79
C VAL A 209 4.06 1.46 -0.21
N GLN A 210 4.56 0.26 0.09
CA GLN A 210 5.53 -0.46 -0.74
C GLN A 210 4.87 -1.52 -1.64
N GLY A 211 3.75 -2.09 -1.19
CA GLY A 211 3.02 -3.12 -1.94
C GLY A 211 2.06 -2.54 -2.97
N MET A 212 1.14 -1.65 -2.55
CA MET A 212 0.01 -1.20 -3.38
C MET A 212 0.28 0.12 -4.10
N LEU A 213 0.75 1.14 -3.37
CA LEU A 213 0.89 2.51 -3.88
C LEU A 213 1.63 2.64 -5.23
N PRO A 214 2.70 1.87 -5.54
CA PRO A 214 3.34 1.95 -6.85
C PRO A 214 2.40 1.62 -8.01
N PHE A 215 1.55 0.60 -7.86
CA PHE A 215 0.58 0.19 -8.87
C PHE A 215 -0.57 1.19 -8.98
N GLU A 216 -1.04 1.71 -7.84
CA GLU A 216 -2.07 2.75 -7.83
C GLU A 216 -1.61 4.02 -8.53
N ASN A 217 -0.36 4.44 -8.32
CA ASN A 217 0.22 5.60 -9.00
C ASN A 217 0.33 5.37 -10.51
N MET A 218 0.79 4.18 -10.93
CA MET A 218 0.89 3.82 -12.34
C MET A 218 -0.48 3.93 -13.05
N VAL A 219 -1.52 3.38 -12.43
CA VAL A 219 -2.91 3.48 -12.94
C VAL A 219 -3.41 4.92 -12.95
N ALA A 220 -3.18 5.67 -11.87
CA ALA A 220 -3.63 7.07 -11.75
C ALA A 220 -2.96 7.97 -12.80
N ASP A 221 -1.67 7.79 -13.04
CA ASP A 221 -0.91 8.59 -14.00
C ASP A 221 -1.34 8.25 -15.43
N TYR A 222 -1.50 6.96 -15.76
CA TYR A 222 -2.06 6.55 -17.05
C TYR A 222 -3.40 7.22 -17.35
N ILE A 223 -4.36 7.19 -16.40
CA ILE A 223 -5.69 7.81 -16.57
C ILE A 223 -5.57 9.33 -16.76
N LYS A 224 -4.70 10.00 -16.01
CA LYS A 224 -4.51 11.46 -16.10
C LYS A 224 -3.88 11.89 -17.42
N GLU A 225 -2.91 11.12 -17.92
CA GLU A 225 -2.13 11.46 -19.12
C GLU A 225 -2.88 11.15 -20.41
N THR A 226 -3.64 10.06 -20.42
CA THR A 226 -4.32 9.57 -21.63
C THR A 226 -5.80 9.92 -21.68
N ASN A 227 -6.42 10.17 -20.53
CA ASN A 227 -7.87 10.26 -20.36
C ASN A 227 -8.61 8.96 -20.75
N ASN A 228 -7.90 7.82 -20.77
CA ASN A 228 -8.45 6.48 -20.99
C ASN A 228 -8.96 5.84 -19.69
N HIS A 229 -9.52 4.64 -19.80
CA HIS A 229 -10.03 3.83 -18.70
C HIS A 229 -9.13 2.65 -18.35
N VAL A 230 -9.17 2.23 -17.09
CA VAL A 230 -8.51 1.03 -16.58
C VAL A 230 -9.53 0.16 -15.87
N MET A 231 -9.74 -1.06 -16.38
CA MET A 231 -10.42 -2.10 -15.62
C MET A 231 -9.53 -2.52 -14.45
N TYR A 232 -10.08 -2.46 -13.24
CA TYR A 232 -9.34 -2.62 -12.00
C TYR A 232 -10.11 -3.52 -11.05
N ARG A 233 -9.44 -4.53 -10.49
CA ARG A 233 -10.04 -5.47 -9.52
C ARG A 233 -9.06 -5.73 -8.39
N VAL A 234 -9.55 -5.59 -7.16
CA VAL A 234 -8.75 -5.87 -5.97
C VAL A 234 -9.46 -6.91 -5.11
N THR A 235 -8.73 -7.99 -4.81
CA THR A 235 -9.24 -9.14 -4.07
C THR A 235 -8.41 -9.35 -2.80
N PRO A 236 -8.95 -9.05 -1.61
CA PRO A 236 -8.33 -9.43 -0.36
C PRO A 236 -8.26 -10.96 -0.23
N VAL A 237 -7.10 -11.48 0.17
CA VAL A 237 -6.88 -12.92 0.34
C VAL A 237 -6.80 -13.26 1.83
N PHE A 238 -7.77 -14.03 2.32
CA PHE A 238 -7.82 -14.53 3.69
C PHE A 238 -7.62 -16.04 3.74
N LYS A 239 -7.03 -16.57 4.83
CA LYS A 239 -6.99 -18.01 5.08
C LYS A 239 -8.00 -18.41 6.15
N GLY A 240 -8.98 -19.23 5.79
CA GLY A 240 -10.02 -19.68 6.72
C GLY A 240 -10.75 -18.53 7.41
N ASN A 241 -10.75 -18.53 8.75
CA ASN A 241 -11.45 -17.54 9.58
C ASN A 241 -10.60 -16.32 9.94
N GLU A 242 -9.46 -16.11 9.28
CA GLU A 242 -8.62 -14.95 9.53
C GLU A 242 -9.34 -13.63 9.31
N LEU A 243 -9.19 -12.69 10.24
CA LEU A 243 -9.81 -11.37 10.19
C LEU A 243 -8.96 -10.33 9.46
N VAL A 244 -7.65 -10.57 9.37
CA VAL A 244 -6.71 -9.74 8.59
C VAL A 244 -6.32 -10.50 7.34
N ALA A 245 -6.37 -9.82 6.18
CA ALA A 245 -5.98 -10.44 4.91
C ALA A 245 -4.47 -10.73 4.93
N ARG A 246 -4.05 -11.85 4.34
CA ARG A 246 -2.63 -12.18 4.13
C ARG A 246 -1.97 -11.25 3.11
N GLY A 247 -2.78 -10.66 2.24
CA GLY A 247 -2.38 -9.74 1.17
C GLY A 247 -3.58 -9.40 0.30
N VAL A 248 -3.33 -8.65 -0.75
CA VAL A 248 -4.34 -8.31 -1.77
C VAL A 248 -3.82 -8.67 -3.14
N GLN A 249 -4.67 -9.26 -3.98
CA GLN A 249 -4.41 -9.33 -5.41
C GLN A 249 -4.90 -8.02 -6.05
N ILE A 250 -4.12 -7.45 -6.96
CA ILE A 250 -4.49 -6.33 -7.81
C ILE A 250 -4.37 -6.75 -9.27
N GLU A 251 -5.46 -6.62 -10.01
CA GLU A 251 -5.52 -6.80 -11.46
C GLU A 251 -5.86 -5.46 -12.11
N ALA A 252 -5.11 -5.09 -13.15
CA ALA A 252 -5.37 -3.87 -13.91
C ALA A 252 -5.15 -4.09 -15.42
N TYR A 253 -6.05 -3.53 -16.22
CA TYR A 253 -6.04 -3.62 -17.68
C TYR A 253 -6.55 -2.32 -18.30
N SER A 254 -5.72 -1.60 -19.05
CA SER A 254 -6.14 -0.40 -19.79
C SER A 254 -7.01 -0.77 -20.99
N VAL A 255 -8.14 -0.06 -21.16
CA VAL A 255 -9.23 -0.54 -22.01
C VAL A 255 -9.06 -0.12 -23.47
N GLU A 256 -8.82 1.16 -23.73
CA GLU A 256 -8.77 1.76 -25.08
C GLU A 256 -7.53 1.34 -25.88
N ASP A 257 -6.44 0.98 -25.21
CA ASP A 257 -5.18 0.57 -25.80
C ASP A 257 -4.92 -0.94 -25.62
N GLU A 258 -5.96 -1.71 -25.29
CA GLU A 258 -5.93 -3.17 -25.18
C GLU A 258 -4.81 -3.70 -24.25
N GLY A 259 -4.53 -2.97 -23.16
CA GLY A 259 -3.54 -3.33 -22.16
C GLY A 259 -2.11 -2.91 -22.49
N ASP A 260 -1.87 -2.15 -23.56
CA ASP A 260 -0.53 -1.68 -23.93
C ASP A 260 0.08 -0.76 -22.85
N GLY A 261 -0.72 0.11 -22.23
CA GLY A 261 -0.29 1.01 -21.17
C GLY A 261 -0.29 0.39 -19.77
N ILE A 262 -1.39 -0.28 -19.39
CA ILE A 262 -1.56 -0.93 -18.09
C ILE A 262 -2.00 -2.38 -18.31
N CYS A 263 -1.16 -3.33 -17.93
CA CYS A 263 -1.52 -4.74 -17.89
C CYS A 263 -0.71 -5.45 -16.80
N PHE A 264 -1.34 -5.71 -15.66
CA PHE A 264 -0.69 -6.43 -14.57
C PHE A 264 -1.65 -7.25 -13.71
N ASN A 265 -1.08 -8.24 -13.03
CA ASN A 265 -1.75 -9.07 -12.03
C ASN A 265 -0.73 -9.42 -10.95
N VAL A 266 -0.88 -8.82 -9.78
CA VAL A 266 0.10 -8.90 -8.70
C VAL A 266 -0.58 -9.24 -7.38
N TYR A 267 0.17 -9.88 -6.49
CA TYR A 267 -0.21 -10.07 -5.09
C TYR A 267 0.72 -9.25 -4.19
N CYS A 268 0.15 -8.32 -3.42
CA CYS A 268 0.85 -7.48 -2.46
C CYS A 268 0.75 -8.10 -1.07
N TYR A 269 1.89 -8.38 -0.43
CA TYR A 269 1.93 -9.05 0.87
C TYR A 269 1.49 -8.11 2.00
N ASN A 270 0.53 -8.53 2.82
CA ASN A 270 0.14 -7.82 4.05
C ASN A 270 1.08 -8.17 5.20
N VAL A 271 2.34 -7.77 5.06
CA VAL A 271 3.42 -8.03 6.01
C VAL A 271 4.06 -6.73 6.46
N GLN A 272 4.81 -6.76 7.54
CA GLN A 272 5.68 -5.66 7.94
C GLN A 272 7.03 -6.26 8.35
N PRO A 273 8.13 -5.97 7.63
CA PRO A 273 9.45 -6.46 8.03
C PRO A 273 9.75 -6.16 9.50
N GLY A 274 10.16 -7.18 10.25
CA GLY A 274 10.40 -7.10 11.70
C GLY A 274 9.18 -7.36 12.60
N VAL A 275 8.00 -7.62 12.03
CA VAL A 275 6.76 -7.87 12.78
C VAL A 275 6.16 -9.22 12.36
N GLU A 276 5.81 -10.03 13.36
CA GLU A 276 4.95 -11.20 13.19
C GLU A 276 3.48 -10.80 13.43
N ILE A 277 2.58 -11.21 12.54
CA ILE A 277 1.15 -10.90 12.61
C ILE A 277 0.36 -12.18 12.86
N ASP A 278 -0.49 -12.16 13.88
CA ASP A 278 -1.58 -13.11 14.05
C ASP A 278 -2.76 -12.65 13.19
N TYR A 279 -2.86 -13.19 11.97
CA TYR A 279 -3.92 -12.83 11.02
C TYR A 279 -5.32 -13.25 11.49
N LEU A 280 -5.43 -14.16 12.46
CA LEU A 280 -6.72 -14.53 13.03
C LEU A 280 -7.34 -13.36 13.79
N THR A 281 -6.54 -12.58 14.51
CA THR A 281 -7.02 -11.56 15.45
C THR A 281 -6.54 -10.14 15.14
N GLY A 282 -5.51 -10.02 14.31
CA GLY A 282 -4.76 -8.79 14.03
C GLY A 282 -3.70 -8.44 15.08
N LYS A 283 -3.54 -9.22 16.15
CA LYS A 283 -2.45 -9.02 17.11
C LYS A 283 -1.08 -9.16 16.43
N SER A 284 -0.08 -8.54 17.02
CA SER A 284 1.29 -8.57 16.48
C SER A 284 2.34 -8.60 17.58
N SER A 285 3.52 -9.08 17.21
CA SER A 285 4.73 -9.12 18.05
C SER A 285 5.95 -8.81 17.20
N LEU A 286 7.06 -8.46 17.86
CA LEU A 286 8.35 -8.43 17.18
C LEU A 286 8.68 -9.84 16.69
N ALA A 287 9.19 -9.95 15.47
CA ALA A 287 9.61 -11.23 14.93
C ALA A 287 10.78 -11.80 15.74
N THR A 288 10.69 -13.07 16.16
CA THR A 288 11.71 -13.72 17.00
C THR A 288 12.69 -14.54 16.15
N GLY A 289 13.67 -13.85 15.57
CA GLY A 289 14.70 -14.49 14.75
C GLY A 289 15.15 -13.56 13.62
N THR A 290 16.43 -13.20 13.63
CA THR A 290 17.17 -12.37 12.66
C THR A 290 16.55 -12.23 11.26
N THR A 291 16.01 -11.05 10.99
CA THR A 291 16.72 -10.05 10.20
C THR A 291 16.48 -8.69 10.85
N LYS A 292 17.53 -8.12 11.45
CA LYS A 292 17.66 -6.67 11.41
C LYS A 292 17.48 -6.27 9.94
N ALA A 293 16.83 -5.13 9.68
CA ALA A 293 17.00 -4.45 8.41
C ALA A 293 18.49 -4.49 8.02
N PRO A 294 18.87 -4.58 6.74
CA PRO A 294 20.27 -4.53 6.37
C PRO A 294 20.86 -3.17 6.80
N GLU A 295 21.38 -3.12 8.02
CA GLU A 295 22.26 -2.07 8.52
C GLU A 295 23.64 -2.40 7.98
N THR A 296 23.94 -1.98 6.75
CA THR A 296 25.33 -1.84 6.31
C THR A 296 25.94 -0.63 7.00
N THR A 297 26.37 -0.82 8.24
CA THR A 297 27.35 0.05 8.89
C THR A 297 28.72 -0.21 8.25
N ASN A 298 28.95 0.42 7.11
CA ASN A 298 30.31 0.72 6.66
C ASN A 298 30.37 2.22 6.43
N LYS A 299 31.02 2.91 7.36
CA LYS A 299 31.58 4.23 7.16
C LYS A 299 33.02 4.03 6.68
N PRO A 300 33.36 4.21 5.39
CA PRO A 300 34.71 4.52 5.01
C PRO A 300 34.87 6.04 5.02
N GLU A 301 35.85 6.46 5.81
CA GLU A 301 36.45 7.78 5.81
C GLU A 301 36.83 8.21 4.39
N THR A 302 36.42 9.42 4.02
CA THR A 302 36.80 10.10 2.78
C THR A 302 38.32 10.27 2.72
N THR A 303 38.97 9.62 1.74
CA THR A 303 40.25 10.10 1.20
C THR A 303 40.13 10.16 -0.32
N LEU A 304 40.13 11.39 -0.85
CA LEU A 304 40.17 11.70 -2.27
C LEU A 304 41.55 11.35 -2.86
N GLN A 305 41.62 10.67 -4.02
CA GLN A 305 42.67 10.92 -5.02
C GLN A 305 42.41 10.26 -6.40
N ALA A 306 42.36 11.15 -7.40
CA ALA A 306 42.74 11.14 -8.82
C ALA A 306 42.94 9.83 -9.65
N THR A 307 42.17 9.78 -10.74
CA THR A 307 42.52 9.54 -12.16
C THR A 307 43.67 8.59 -12.55
N THR A 308 43.37 7.62 -13.43
CA THR A 308 44.08 7.44 -14.72
C THR A 308 43.32 6.47 -15.64
N GLU A 309 43.18 6.87 -16.91
CA GLU A 309 42.71 6.04 -18.03
C GLU A 309 43.80 5.04 -18.44
N GLN A 310 43.42 3.82 -18.82
CA GLN A 310 44.18 3.04 -19.81
C GLN A 310 43.35 1.94 -20.48
N THR A 311 43.32 2.02 -21.81
CA THR A 311 42.75 1.10 -22.79
C THR A 311 43.69 -0.08 -23.04
N THR A 312 43.23 -1.34 -23.08
CA THR A 312 43.75 -2.38 -24.01
C THR A 312 42.82 -3.60 -24.16
N SER A 313 42.36 -3.81 -25.41
CA SER A 313 42.15 -5.04 -26.21
C SER A 313 41.61 -6.38 -25.65
N GLN A 314 40.58 -6.88 -26.36
CA GLN A 314 39.90 -8.19 -26.35
C GLN A 314 40.77 -9.38 -26.86
N PRO A 315 40.35 -10.68 -26.72
CA PRO A 315 39.34 -11.27 -27.61
C PRO A 315 38.30 -12.25 -26.99
N THR A 316 37.11 -12.20 -27.60
CA THR A 316 35.87 -13.00 -27.69
C THR A 316 35.74 -14.43 -27.12
N GLN A 317 34.65 -14.68 -26.36
CA GLN A 317 33.78 -15.87 -26.42
C GLN A 317 32.37 -15.60 -25.81
N ALA A 318 31.34 -16.29 -26.34
CA ALA A 318 29.86 -16.20 -26.24
C ALA A 318 29.16 -15.52 -25.02
N PRO A 319 27.97 -14.89 -25.22
CA PRO A 319 27.38 -13.97 -24.24
C PRO A 319 26.75 -14.72 -23.07
N SER A 320 27.45 -14.72 -21.93
CA SER A 320 26.79 -14.77 -20.63
C SER A 320 26.19 -13.37 -20.42
N ILE A 321 24.89 -13.25 -20.12
CA ILE A 321 24.31 -11.96 -19.74
C ILE A 321 24.92 -11.60 -18.38
N VAL A 322 26.05 -10.90 -18.41
CA VAL A 322 26.64 -10.32 -17.20
C VAL A 322 25.77 -9.13 -16.87
N VAL A 323 24.80 -9.34 -15.99
CA VAL A 323 23.98 -8.27 -15.42
C VAL A 323 24.91 -7.43 -14.55
N THR A 324 25.48 -6.37 -15.13
CA THR A 324 26.34 -5.45 -14.39
C THR A 324 25.48 -4.55 -13.53
N THR A 325 25.38 -4.85 -12.25
CA THR A 325 24.75 -3.97 -11.27
C THR A 325 25.65 -2.76 -10.96
N ARG A 326 25.04 -1.64 -10.61
CA ARG A 326 25.71 -0.39 -10.24
C ARG A 326 25.01 0.22 -9.02
N ASP A 327 25.75 1.03 -8.28
CA ASP A 327 25.18 1.85 -7.22
C ASP A 327 24.42 3.03 -7.81
N PHE A 328 23.26 3.31 -7.23
CA PHE A 328 22.37 4.41 -7.55
C PHE A 328 21.85 5.07 -6.27
N VAL A 329 21.58 6.37 -6.38
CA VAL A 329 20.88 7.14 -5.36
C VAL A 329 19.49 7.46 -5.90
N LEU A 330 18.46 6.98 -5.22
CA LEU A 330 17.07 7.14 -5.60
C LEU A 330 16.43 8.28 -4.83
N ASN A 331 15.65 9.11 -5.52
CA ASN A 331 14.67 10.01 -4.92
C ASN A 331 13.30 9.32 -4.97
N THR A 332 12.84 8.79 -3.85
CA THR A 332 11.61 8.00 -3.74
C THR A 332 10.34 8.84 -3.93
N ASN A 333 10.43 10.16 -3.74
CA ASN A 333 9.35 11.11 -3.99
C ASN A 333 9.26 11.51 -5.46
N SER A 334 10.36 11.96 -6.07
CA SER A 334 10.35 12.39 -7.48
C SER A 334 10.48 11.26 -8.49
N LYS A 335 10.64 10.01 -8.01
CA LYS A 335 10.94 8.82 -8.83
C LYS A 335 12.09 9.03 -9.79
N LYS A 336 13.18 9.64 -9.31
CA LYS A 336 14.41 9.82 -10.09
C LYS A 336 15.54 8.98 -9.53
N TYR A 337 16.34 8.36 -10.37
CA TYR A 337 17.58 7.73 -9.97
C TYR A 337 18.80 8.54 -10.45
N HIS A 338 19.86 8.50 -9.65
CA HIS A 338 21.07 9.27 -9.83
C HIS A 338 22.27 8.35 -9.68
N THR A 339 23.38 8.67 -10.33
CA THR A 339 24.66 8.04 -9.95
C THR A 339 25.13 8.60 -8.60
N PRO A 340 25.95 7.88 -7.81
CA PRO A 340 26.47 8.38 -6.53
C PRO A 340 27.25 9.69 -6.65
N SER A 341 27.86 9.96 -7.82
CA SER A 341 28.59 11.19 -8.13
C SER A 341 27.71 12.32 -8.69
N CYS A 342 26.42 12.10 -8.87
CA CYS A 342 25.48 13.07 -9.45
C CYS A 342 25.33 14.26 -8.49
N ARG A 343 25.58 15.50 -8.96
CA ARG A 343 25.51 16.71 -8.10
C ARG A 343 24.17 16.86 -7.37
N TYR A 344 23.08 16.44 -8.02
CA TYR A 344 21.73 16.51 -7.46
C TYR A 344 21.40 15.36 -6.49
N ALA A 345 22.21 14.30 -6.43
CA ALA A 345 21.99 13.20 -5.48
C ALA A 345 22.21 13.65 -4.02
N ASN A 346 23.06 14.66 -3.81
CA ASN A 346 23.31 15.26 -2.50
C ASN A 346 22.24 16.26 -2.08
N GLU A 347 21.40 16.70 -3.01
CA GLU A 347 20.28 17.62 -2.74
C GLU A 347 18.99 16.86 -2.41
N ILE A 348 18.99 15.52 -2.52
CA ILE A 348 17.85 14.70 -2.13
C ILE A 348 17.73 14.73 -0.61
N SER A 349 16.55 15.10 -0.11
CA SER A 349 16.28 15.09 1.32
C SER A 349 16.45 13.68 1.89
N PRO A 350 17.07 13.50 3.09
CA PRO A 350 17.34 12.18 3.66
C PRO A 350 16.14 11.23 3.71
N GLN A 351 14.93 11.78 3.92
CA GLN A 351 13.68 11.03 3.99
C GLN A 351 13.23 10.44 2.64
N ASN A 352 13.69 11.03 1.54
CA ASN A 352 13.37 10.60 0.18
C ASN A 352 14.57 9.95 -0.51
N ARG A 353 15.71 9.81 0.18
CA ARG A 353 16.96 9.32 -0.39
C ARG A 353 17.12 7.85 -0.05
N GLN A 354 17.28 7.02 -1.07
CA GLN A 354 17.54 5.59 -0.90
C GLN A 354 18.75 5.20 -1.74
N GLU A 355 19.71 4.50 -1.13
CA GLU A 355 20.81 3.86 -1.85
C GLU A 355 20.33 2.53 -2.44
N TYR A 356 20.73 2.22 -3.66
CA TYR A 356 20.34 1.01 -4.35
C TYR A 356 21.48 0.47 -5.22
N ASN A 357 21.81 -0.82 -5.08
CA ASN A 357 22.70 -1.52 -6.01
C ASN A 357 21.85 -2.46 -6.88
N GLY A 358 21.86 -2.25 -8.18
CA GLY A 358 21.07 -3.04 -9.12
C GLY A 358 21.22 -2.51 -10.53
N THR A 359 20.23 -2.73 -11.39
CA THR A 359 20.26 -2.31 -12.79
C THR A 359 19.36 -1.11 -13.05
N THR A 360 19.63 -0.38 -14.14
CA THR A 360 18.72 0.67 -14.63
C THR A 360 17.38 0.07 -15.05
N ASP A 361 17.38 -1.12 -15.65
CA ASP A 361 16.16 -1.80 -16.12
C ASP A 361 15.20 -2.13 -14.96
N GLU A 362 15.73 -2.53 -13.79
CA GLU A 362 14.94 -2.73 -12.57
C GLU A 362 14.34 -1.41 -12.06
N LEU A 363 15.15 -0.34 -12.04
CA LEU A 363 14.72 0.98 -11.59
C LEU A 363 13.64 1.56 -12.51
N GLU A 364 13.83 1.45 -13.82
CA GLU A 364 12.87 1.87 -14.84
C GLU A 364 11.61 1.02 -14.79
N GLY A 365 11.74 -0.30 -14.56
CA GLY A 365 10.62 -1.19 -14.27
C GLY A 365 9.83 -0.83 -13.00
N TRP A 366 10.47 -0.16 -12.04
CA TRP A 366 9.81 0.40 -10.85
C TRP A 366 9.33 1.85 -11.03
N GLY A 367 9.36 2.36 -12.27
CA GLY A 367 8.92 3.71 -12.62
C GLY A 367 9.90 4.82 -12.23
N TYR A 368 11.16 4.49 -11.91
CA TYR A 368 12.19 5.51 -11.72
C TYR A 368 12.79 5.92 -13.06
N VAL A 369 12.94 7.22 -13.27
CA VAL A 369 13.59 7.77 -14.47
C VAL A 369 14.98 8.32 -14.13
N PRO A 370 15.95 8.28 -15.05
CA PRO A 370 17.26 8.86 -14.79
C PRO A 370 17.15 10.37 -14.54
N CYS A 371 17.97 10.89 -13.63
CA CYS A 371 18.17 12.32 -13.49
C CYS A 371 18.69 12.90 -14.82
N LYS A 372 18.13 14.03 -15.28
CA LYS A 372 18.49 14.67 -16.56
C LYS A 372 19.96 15.06 -16.73
N VAL A 373 20.77 15.00 -15.67
CA VAL A 373 22.21 15.29 -15.70
C VAL A 373 23.07 14.02 -15.63
N CYS A 374 22.45 12.89 -15.29
CA CYS A 374 23.11 11.62 -15.05
C CYS A 374 22.73 10.60 -16.14
N HIS A 375 22.42 11.13 -17.34
CA HIS A 375 22.19 10.40 -18.60
C HIS A 375 23.39 9.57 -19.00
#